data_AF-A0A3M1JJ36-F1
#
_entry.id   AF-A0A3M1JJ36-F1
#
_cell.length_a   1.000
_cell.length_b   1.000
_cell.length_c   1.000
_cell.angle_alpha   90.00
_cell.angle_beta   90.00
_cell.angle_gamma   90.00
#
_symmetry.space_group_name_H-M   'P 1'
#
loop_
_entity.id
_entity.type
_entity.pdbx_description
1 polymer ?
#
loop_
_entity_poly.entity_id
_entity_poly.type
_entity_poly.pdbx_seq_one_letter_code
_entity_poly.pdbx_strand_id
1 'polypeptide(L)'
;FLNPDSATFQFFSAWVNDALSKARGATLQKAILQVIAKNGSLRLSEIARQIYRPAPVTKAMLERLMLTDIIVKEDNQFRFAYKPLGRWYKAVISFDELKEIPDSEEKQKELVSMLEGSRE
;
A
#
# COMPACT_ATOMS: atom_id res chain seq x y z
N PHE A 1 -3.45 -7.17 15.47
CA PHE A 1 -2.57 -6.74 14.35
C PHE A 1 -2.77 -5.28 13.95
N LEU A 2 -3.99 -4.74 14.01
CA LEU A 2 -4.28 -3.33 13.69
C LEU A 2 -4.44 -2.41 14.92
N ASN A 3 -4.29 -2.95 16.13
CA ASN A 3 -4.32 -2.13 17.34
C ASN A 3 -3.04 -1.27 17.37
N PRO A 4 -3.12 0.08 17.33
CA PRO A 4 -1.96 0.96 17.34
C PRO A 4 -1.09 0.84 18.60
N ASP A 5 -1.68 0.37 19.71
CA ASP A 5 -0.98 0.16 20.98
C ASP A 5 -0.23 -1.18 21.05
N SER A 6 -0.42 -2.06 20.05
CA SER A 6 0.26 -3.35 20.00
C SER A 6 1.73 -3.17 19.61
N ALA A 7 2.64 -3.82 20.33
CA ALA A 7 4.07 -3.88 20.00
C ALA A 7 4.34 -4.28 18.54
N THR A 8 3.53 -5.21 17.99
CA THR A 8 3.64 -5.65 16.59
C THR A 8 3.28 -4.54 15.61
N PHE A 9 2.27 -3.73 15.91
CA PHE A 9 1.89 -2.59 15.07
C PHE A 9 2.97 -1.52 15.10
N GLN A 10 3.48 -1.19 16.28
CA GLN A 10 4.55 -0.20 16.44
C GLN A 10 5.82 -0.65 15.73
N PHE A 11 6.20 -1.93 15.84
CA PHE A 11 7.36 -2.50 15.15
C PHE A 11 7.22 -2.40 13.62
N PHE A 12 6.10 -2.84 13.06
CA PHE A 12 5.90 -2.74 11.61
C PHE A 12 5.79 -1.30 11.13
N SER A 13 5.13 -0.42 11.88
CA SER A 13 5.07 1.01 11.58
C SER A 13 6.45 1.65 11.58
N ALA A 14 7.27 1.38 12.61
CA ALA A 14 8.63 1.86 12.68
C ALA A 14 9.49 1.34 11.52
N TRP A 15 9.37 0.06 11.16
CA TRP A 15 10.10 -0.53 10.04
C TRP A 15 9.71 0.10 8.70
N VAL A 16 8.41 0.29 8.44
CA VAL A 16 7.97 0.96 7.21
C VAL A 16 8.41 2.43 7.17
N ASN A 17 8.31 3.15 8.29
CA ASN A 17 8.75 4.54 8.36
C ASN A 17 10.26 4.68 8.19
N ASP A 18 11.06 3.79 8.76
CA ASP A 18 12.51 3.73 8.56
C ASP A 18 12.85 3.47 7.09
N ALA A 19 12.17 2.51 6.44
CA ALA A 19 12.35 2.22 5.03
C ALA A 19 11.99 3.40 4.12
N LEU A 20 10.93 4.13 4.43
CA LEU A 20 10.51 5.33 3.69
C LEU A 20 11.39 6.55 3.98
N SER A 21 11.93 6.67 5.19
CA SER A 21 12.80 7.78 5.61
C SER A 21 14.19 7.68 4.98
N LYS A 22 14.74 6.47 4.92
CA LYS A 22 16.07 6.20 4.32
C LYS A 22 16.11 6.44 2.81
N ALA A 23 14.96 6.47 2.16
CA ALA A 23 14.88 6.49 0.72
C ALA A 23 14.30 7.84 0.25
N ARG A 24 15.14 8.70 -0.34
CA ARG A 24 14.70 10.00 -0.90
C ARG A 24 13.54 9.80 -1.90
N GLY A 25 12.40 10.47 -1.66
CA GLY A 25 11.20 10.38 -2.50
C GLY A 25 10.05 9.56 -1.89
N ALA A 26 9.73 9.82 -0.61
CA ALA A 26 8.78 9.05 0.19
C ALA A 26 7.40 8.84 -0.46
N THR A 27 6.87 9.82 -1.20
CA THR A 27 5.55 9.72 -1.84
C THR A 27 5.48 8.61 -2.89
N LEU A 28 6.49 8.49 -3.76
CA LEU A 28 6.46 7.49 -4.83
C LEU A 28 6.73 6.08 -4.29
N GLN A 29 7.57 5.98 -3.27
CA GLN A 29 7.83 4.72 -2.60
C GLN A 29 6.61 4.22 -1.83
N LYS A 30 5.89 5.11 -1.15
CA LYS A 30 4.59 4.79 -0.55
C LYS A 30 3.62 4.25 -1.60
N ALA A 31 3.52 4.90 -2.77
CA ALA A 31 2.68 4.43 -3.87
C ALA A 31 3.10 3.02 -4.37
N ILE A 32 4.40 2.76 -4.50
CA ILE A 32 4.91 1.43 -4.88
C ILE A 32 4.56 0.37 -3.82
N LEU A 33 4.77 0.66 -2.54
CA LEU A 33 4.43 -0.25 -1.45
C LEU A 33 2.92 -0.53 -1.39
N GLN A 34 2.08 0.49 -1.63
CA GLN A 34 0.63 0.36 -1.71
C GLN A 34 0.22 -0.58 -2.86
N VAL A 35 0.80 -0.39 -4.05
CA VAL A 35 0.55 -1.23 -5.23
C VAL A 35 0.95 -2.69 -4.97
N ILE A 36 2.12 -2.92 -4.38
CA ILE A 36 2.59 -4.27 -4.00
C ILE A 36 1.69 -4.87 -2.93
N ALA A 37 1.25 -4.11 -1.93
CA ALA A 37 0.39 -4.64 -0.87
C ALA A 37 -1.01 -5.03 -1.36
N LYS A 38 -1.58 -4.25 -2.30
CA LYS A 38 -2.90 -4.53 -2.88
C LYS A 38 -2.87 -5.77 -3.76
N ASN A 39 -1.87 -5.90 -4.64
CA ASN A 39 -1.81 -6.92 -5.68
C ASN A 39 -0.91 -8.13 -5.34
N GLY A 40 -0.06 -8.02 -4.32
CA GLY A 40 0.87 -9.08 -3.93
C GLY A 40 2.22 -8.98 -4.64
N SER A 41 2.50 -9.93 -5.54
CA SER A 41 3.77 -9.98 -6.29
C SER A 41 3.56 -9.40 -7.68
N LEU A 42 4.39 -8.46 -8.09
CA LEU A 42 4.22 -7.75 -9.37
C LEU A 42 5.54 -7.58 -10.12
N ARG A 43 5.48 -7.59 -11.45
CA ARG A 43 6.64 -7.26 -12.30
C ARG A 43 6.88 -5.75 -12.33
N LEU A 44 8.11 -5.35 -12.68
CA LEU A 44 8.50 -3.93 -12.82
C LEU A 44 7.53 -3.14 -13.72
N SER A 45 7.17 -3.71 -14.86
CA SER A 45 6.27 -3.10 -15.85
C SER A 45 4.86 -2.88 -15.31
N GLU A 46 4.36 -3.81 -14.49
CA GLU A 46 3.04 -3.70 -13.86
C GLU A 46 3.03 -2.60 -12.80
N ILE A 47 4.08 -2.55 -11.96
CA ILE A 47 4.24 -1.51 -10.95
C ILE A 47 4.35 -0.14 -11.64
N ALA A 48 5.20 -0.02 -12.67
CA ALA A 48 5.39 1.22 -13.42
C ALA A 48 4.08 1.73 -14.04
N ARG A 49 3.26 0.81 -14.59
CA ARG A 49 1.94 1.14 -15.13
C ARG A 49 0.97 1.62 -14.06
N GLN A 50 0.93 0.98 -12.89
CA GLN A 50 0.01 1.36 -11.81
C GLN A 50 0.37 2.70 -11.15
N ILE A 51 1.66 3.03 -11.05
CA ILE A 51 2.08 4.32 -10.49
C ILE A 51 2.20 5.44 -11.54
N TYR A 52 1.82 5.17 -12.80
CA TYR A 52 1.93 6.11 -13.93
C TYR A 52 3.32 6.74 -14.06
N ARG A 53 4.38 5.90 -14.02
CA ARG A 53 5.78 6.34 -14.16
C ARG A 53 6.57 5.48 -15.13
N PRO A 54 7.60 6.04 -15.78
CA PRO A 54 8.47 5.30 -16.67
C PRO A 54 9.26 4.22 -15.90
N ALA A 55 9.41 3.05 -16.53
CA ALA A 55 10.13 1.90 -15.98
C ALA A 55 11.52 2.20 -15.37
N PRO A 56 12.41 3.02 -15.97
CA PRO A 56 13.71 3.35 -15.36
C PRO A 56 13.59 4.06 -14.02
N VAL A 57 12.62 4.97 -13.86
CA VAL A 57 12.38 5.68 -12.59
C VAL A 57 11.84 4.71 -11.54
N THR A 58 10.87 3.87 -11.93
CA THR A 58 10.31 2.83 -11.06
C THR A 58 11.38 1.85 -10.59
N LYS A 59 12.30 1.46 -11.49
CA LYS A 59 13.41 0.56 -11.17
C LYS A 59 14.33 1.17 -10.12
N ALA A 60 14.76 2.42 -10.31
CA ALA A 60 15.62 3.11 -9.34
C ALA A 60 14.95 3.24 -7.95
N MET A 61 13.63 3.47 -7.91
CA MET A 61 12.87 3.47 -6.65
C MET A 61 12.81 2.09 -5.99
N LEU A 62 12.54 1.04 -6.76
CA LEU A 62 12.48 -0.34 -6.27
C LEU A 62 13.84 -0.80 -5.74
N GLU A 63 14.93 -0.47 -6.43
CA GLU A 63 16.29 -0.77 -5.95
C GLU A 63 16.56 -0.12 -4.60
N ARG A 64 16.12 1.13 -4.38
CA ARG A 64 16.23 1.78 -3.06
C ARG A 64 15.38 1.12 -1.98
N LEU A 65 14.18 0.66 -2.31
CA LEU A 65 13.34 -0.09 -1.37
C LEU A 65 13.90 -1.48 -1.06
N MET A 66 14.61 -2.10 -2.00
CA MET A 66 15.30 -3.37 -1.74
C MET A 66 16.46 -3.18 -0.74
N LEU A 67 17.13 -2.02 -0.73
CA LEU A 67 18.19 -1.72 0.23
C LEU A 67 17.70 -1.57 1.68
N THR A 68 16.39 -1.47 1.91
CA THR A 68 15.80 -1.36 3.25
C THR A 68 15.17 -2.67 3.73
N ASP A 69 15.38 -3.77 2.99
CA ASP A 69 14.84 -5.10 3.27
C ASP A 69 13.30 -5.18 3.39
N ILE A 70 12.59 -4.13 2.97
CA ILE A 70 11.12 -4.11 3.02
C ILE A 70 10.49 -4.89 1.86
N ILE A 71 11.15 -4.88 0.71
CA ILE A 71 10.78 -5.67 -0.46
C ILE A 71 11.93 -6.54 -0.94
N VAL A 72 11.58 -7.64 -1.59
CA VAL A 72 12.51 -8.55 -2.25
C VAL A 72 12.09 -8.77 -3.69
N LYS A 73 13.06 -9.07 -4.55
CA LYS A 73 12.83 -9.48 -5.93
C LYS A 73 13.02 -11.00 -6.03
N GLU A 74 11.97 -11.71 -6.37
CA GLU A 74 11.96 -13.16 -6.59
C GLU A 74 11.21 -13.47 -7.87
N ASP A 75 11.74 -14.34 -8.72
CA ASP A 75 11.13 -14.72 -10.01
C ASP A 75 10.76 -13.52 -10.90
N ASN A 76 11.64 -12.50 -10.92
CA ASN A 76 11.42 -11.22 -11.61
C ASN A 76 10.18 -10.42 -11.16
N GLN A 77 9.64 -10.76 -9.98
CA GLN A 77 8.53 -10.07 -9.33
C GLN A 77 9.01 -9.45 -8.02
N PHE A 78 8.42 -8.31 -7.67
CA PHE A 78 8.68 -7.60 -6.42
C PHE A 78 7.56 -7.88 -5.44
N ARG A 79 7.92 -8.24 -4.21
CA ARG A 79 6.99 -8.53 -3.11
C ARG A 79 7.55 -8.05 -1.79
N PHE A 80 6.71 -7.94 -0.76
CA PHE A 80 7.19 -7.71 0.60
C PHE A 80 8.09 -8.85 1.06
N ALA A 81 9.22 -8.51 1.69
CA ALA A 81 10.15 -9.49 2.25
C ALA A 81 9.46 -10.40 3.27
N TYR A 82 8.56 -9.82 4.07
CA TYR A 82 7.81 -10.55 5.09
C TYR A 82 6.31 -10.56 4.78
N LYS A 83 5.72 -11.74 4.59
CA LYS A 83 4.28 -11.88 4.26
C LYS A 83 3.37 -11.23 5.31
N PRO A 84 3.60 -11.38 6.63
CA PRO A 84 2.83 -10.66 7.65
C PRO A 84 2.92 -9.13 7.52
N LEU A 85 4.09 -8.60 7.14
CA LEU A 85 4.26 -7.17 6.92
C LEU A 85 3.39 -6.68 5.76
N GLY A 86 3.40 -7.39 4.62
CA GLY A 86 2.56 -7.05 3.48
C GLY A 86 1.06 -7.10 3.80
N ARG A 87 0.61 -8.11 4.57
CA ARG A 87 -0.79 -8.21 5.03
C ARG A 87 -1.16 -7.08 6.00
N TRP A 88 -0.27 -6.79 6.95
CA TRP A 88 -0.46 -5.68 7.89
C TRP A 88 -0.57 -4.35 7.13
N TYR A 89 0.37 -4.10 6.20
CA TYR A 89 0.38 -2.86 5.43
C TYR A 89 -0.87 -2.70 4.56
N LYS A 90 -1.31 -3.79 3.90
CA LYS A 90 -2.59 -3.80 3.17
C LYS A 90 -3.76 -3.40 4.07
N ALA A 91 -3.84 -4.00 5.27
CA ALA A 91 -4.91 -3.73 6.20
C ALA A 91 -4.87 -2.30 6.78
N VAL A 92 -3.67 -1.74 7.00
CA VAL A 92 -3.49 -0.34 7.39
C VAL A 92 -3.97 0.61 6.30
N ILE A 93 -3.56 0.38 5.04
CA ILE A 93 -4.01 1.21 3.91
C ILE A 93 -5.52 1.11 3.74
N SER A 94 -6.09 -0.10 3.80
CA SER A 94 -7.54 -0.26 3.68
C SER A 94 -8.29 0.43 4.82
N PHE A 95 -7.74 0.44 6.04
CA PHE A 95 -8.34 1.16 7.16
C PHE A 95 -8.24 2.68 7.00
N ASP A 96 -7.13 3.18 6.45
CA ASP A 96 -6.93 4.59 6.08
C ASP A 96 -7.93 5.01 4.99
N GLU A 97 -8.06 4.21 3.92
CA GLU A 97 -9.05 4.42 2.84
C GLU A 97 -10.49 4.42 3.38
N LEU A 98 -10.80 3.58 4.37
CA LEU A 98 -12.11 3.55 5.03
C LEU A 98 -12.36 4.78 5.91
N LYS A 99 -11.32 5.37 6.51
CA LYS A 99 -11.40 6.63 7.26
C LYS A 99 -11.51 7.86 6.36
N GLU A 100 -10.94 7.77 5.15
CA GLU A 100 -11.06 8.80 4.12
C GLU A 100 -12.42 8.76 3.40
N ILE A 101 -13.29 7.77 3.67
CA ILE A 101 -14.71 7.89 3.33
C ILE A 101 -15.22 9.09 4.12
N PRO A 102 -15.62 10.19 3.44
CA PRO A 102 -16.13 11.34 4.16
C PRO A 102 -17.35 10.88 4.98
N ASP A 103 -17.33 11.18 6.27
CA ASP A 103 -18.44 11.11 7.22
C ASP A 103 -19.56 12.11 6.84
N SER A 104 -19.80 12.30 5.55
CA SER A 104 -20.88 13.11 5.05
C SER A 104 -22.07 12.17 4.90
N GLU A 105 -23.00 12.24 5.87
CA GLU A 105 -24.31 11.56 5.85
C GLU A 105 -25.01 11.64 4.48
N GLU A 106 -24.71 12.68 3.69
CA GLU A 106 -25.20 12.89 2.33
C GLU A 106 -24.80 11.79 1.32
N LYS A 107 -23.56 11.27 1.38
CA LYS A 107 -23.12 10.19 0.46
C LYS A 107 -23.61 8.81 0.88
N GLN A 108 -23.80 8.59 2.18
CA GLN A 108 -24.47 7.37 2.66
C GLN A 108 -25.94 7.34 2.23
N LYS A 109 -26.64 8.48 2.27
CA LYS A 109 -28.02 8.57 1.77
C LYS A 109 -28.12 8.33 0.26
N GLU A 110 -27.18 8.84 -0.54
CA GLU A 110 -27.16 8.52 -1.98
C GLU A 110 -26.94 7.03 -2.24
N LEU A 111 -25.97 6.40 -1.56
CA LEU A 111 -25.69 4.97 -1.78
C LEU A 111 -26.83 4.06 -1.30
N VAL A 112 -27.49 4.41 -0.18
CA VAL A 112 -28.69 3.70 0.30
C VAL A 112 -29.84 3.89 -0.69
N SER A 113 -30.06 5.11 -1.18
CA SER A 113 -31.10 5.38 -2.17
C SER A 113 -30.86 4.65 -3.50
N MET A 114 -29.59 4.46 -3.92
CA MET A 114 -29.23 3.68 -5.11
C MET A 114 -29.40 2.16 -4.92
N LEU A 115 -29.24 1.66 -3.69
CA LEU A 115 -29.41 0.23 -3.36
C LEU A 115 -30.88 -0.15 -3.18
N GLU A 116 -31.72 0.76 -2.66
CA GLU A 116 -33.16 0.54 -2.51
C GLU A 116 -33.91 0.68 -3.85
N GLY A 117 -33.44 1.54 -4.77
CA GLY A 117 -34.00 1.68 -6.12
C GLY A 117 -33.71 0.54 -7.11
N SER A 118 -32.97 -0.50 -6.70
CA SER A 118 -32.75 -1.73 -7.50
C SER A 118 -33.62 -2.91 -7.04
N ARG A 119 -34.61 -2.65 -6.18
CA ARG A 119 -35.51 -3.68 -5.63
C ARG A 119 -36.98 -3.55 -6.03
N GLU A 120 -37.27 -2.78 -7.08
CA GLU A 120 -38.60 -2.74 -7.74
C GLU A 120 -38.56 -3.43 -9.12
#